data_AF-A0A133V1V5-F1
#
_entry.id   AF-A0A133V1V5-F1
#
_cell.length_a   1.000
_cell.length_b   1.000
_cell.length_c   1.000
_cell.angle_alpha   90.00
_cell.angle_beta   90.00
_cell.angle_gamma   90.00
#
_symmetry.space_group_name_H-M   'P 1'
#
loop_
_entity.id
_entity.type
_entity.pdbx_description
1 polymer ?
#
loop_
_entity_poly.entity_id
_entity_poly.type
_entity_poly.pdbx_seq_one_letter_code
_entity_poly.pdbx_strand_id
1 'polypeptide(L)'
;MIFGVDTSGKINQLPMWVGVVKPKRRGILEELKKSVARRKPVISARRRLNGRYLNQGEIEKLVENTSFSVGLLRAPVYASCLRNFRSLHDPKVRVLASVIFLTLKDLPIREEDVILVDKDYDYDKMRFLCSSIGFLLRKFEGKNLDVEVGTSYNESIGLADIVAKLGRLGKLQASEMNPNSLEKYMSAF
;
A
#
# COMPACT_ATOMS: atom_id res chain seq x y z
N MET A 1 -8.40 -14.33 1.55
CA MET A 1 -8.58 -13.20 2.52
C MET A 1 -8.15 -11.91 1.81
N ILE A 2 -8.59 -10.72 2.21
CA ILE A 2 -8.40 -9.49 1.42
C ILE A 2 -7.23 -8.64 1.95
N PHE A 3 -6.22 -8.43 1.12
CA PHE A 3 -5.21 -7.40 1.31
C PHE A 3 -5.71 -6.06 0.77
N GLY A 4 -5.42 -4.98 1.48
CA GLY A 4 -5.59 -3.62 1.00
C GLY A 4 -4.23 -3.00 0.75
N VAL A 5 -4.14 -2.22 -0.33
CA VAL A 5 -2.97 -1.42 -0.69
C VAL A 5 -3.42 0.01 -0.89
N ASP A 6 -2.74 0.94 -0.22
CA ASP A 6 -2.95 2.38 -0.38
C ASP A 6 -1.61 3.11 -0.23
N THR A 7 -1.56 4.36 -0.64
CA THR A 7 -0.36 5.18 -0.61
C THR A 7 -0.57 6.48 0.15
N SER A 8 0.46 6.92 0.88
CA SER A 8 0.55 8.27 1.41
C SER A 8 1.59 9.05 0.60
N GLY A 9 1.09 9.92 -0.29
CA GLY A 9 1.87 10.55 -1.36
C GLY A 9 1.40 10.01 -2.71
N LYS A 10 1.96 10.52 -3.81
CA LYS A 10 1.70 9.99 -5.15
C LYS A 10 3.03 9.72 -5.83
N ILE A 11 3.04 8.91 -6.88
CA ILE A 11 4.29 8.61 -7.61
C ILE A 11 4.97 9.87 -8.19
N ASN A 12 4.20 10.95 -8.41
CA ASN A 12 4.71 12.28 -8.82
C ASN A 12 4.95 13.25 -7.65
N GLN A 13 4.73 12.84 -6.39
CA GLN A 13 4.83 13.65 -5.18
C GLN A 13 5.65 12.90 -4.12
N LEU A 14 6.93 12.68 -4.42
CA LEU A 14 7.84 11.92 -3.56
C LEU A 14 8.33 12.75 -2.37
N PRO A 15 8.72 12.12 -1.24
CA PRO A 15 8.67 10.68 -0.97
C PRO A 15 7.25 10.11 -0.88
N MET A 16 7.10 8.84 -1.22
CA MET A 16 5.83 8.12 -1.19
C MET A 16 5.95 6.89 -0.27
N TRP A 17 4.95 6.71 0.58
CA TRP A 17 4.81 5.53 1.42
C TRP A 17 3.73 4.63 0.84
N VAL A 18 4.00 3.34 0.76
CA VAL A 18 3.02 2.31 0.39
C VAL A 18 2.68 1.54 1.65
N GLY A 19 1.40 1.51 2.01
CA GLY A 19 0.88 0.67 3.08
C GLY A 19 0.24 -0.56 2.47
N VAL A 20 0.57 -1.74 3.01
CA VAL A 20 -0.08 -3.00 2.66
C VAL A 20 -0.62 -3.61 3.94
N VAL A 21 -1.90 -3.97 3.97
CA VAL A 21 -2.56 -4.50 5.17
C VAL A 21 -3.41 -5.73 4.84
N LYS A 22 -3.25 -6.77 5.65
CA LYS A 22 -4.14 -7.93 5.77
C LYS A 22 -4.79 -7.88 7.16
N PRO A 23 -6.08 -7.55 7.28
CA PRO A 23 -6.78 -7.61 8.56
C PRO A 23 -6.84 -9.04 9.09
N LYS A 24 -6.51 -9.26 10.37
CA LYS A 24 -6.68 -10.59 11.01
C LYS A 24 -8.14 -10.90 11.32
N ARG A 25 -8.97 -9.85 11.45
CA ARG A 25 -10.42 -9.92 11.62
C ARG A 25 -11.09 -8.69 11.01
N ARG A 26 -12.41 -8.76 10.82
CA ARG A 26 -13.23 -7.65 10.33
C ARG A 26 -13.59 -6.67 11.45
N GLY A 27 -13.92 -5.44 11.07
CA GLY A 27 -14.44 -4.40 11.96
C GLY A 27 -13.41 -3.60 12.75
N ILE A 28 -12.11 -3.84 12.53
CA ILE A 28 -11.00 -3.12 13.16
C ILE A 28 -11.08 -1.63 12.82
N LEU A 29 -11.31 -1.29 11.55
CA LEU A 29 -11.39 0.11 11.12
C LEU A 29 -12.54 0.85 11.82
N GLU A 30 -13.68 0.18 11.98
CA GLU A 30 -14.85 0.74 12.64
C GLU A 30 -14.63 0.90 14.15
N GLU A 31 -13.98 -0.06 14.80
CA GLU A 31 -13.58 0.06 16.20
C GLU A 31 -12.61 1.22 16.44
N LEU A 32 -11.63 1.40 15.56
CA LEU A 32 -10.69 2.53 15.62
C LEU A 32 -11.44 3.86 15.44
N LYS A 33 -12.37 3.93 14.47
CA LYS A 33 -13.23 5.10 14.27
C LYS A 33 -14.02 5.45 15.53
N LYS A 34 -14.67 4.47 16.15
CA LYS A 34 -15.43 4.66 17.41
C LYS A 34 -14.54 5.11 18.57
N SER A 35 -13.33 4.56 18.68
CA SER A 35 -12.35 4.99 19.69
C SER A 35 -11.95 6.46 19.51
N VAL A 36 -11.57 6.83 18.29
CA VAL A 36 -11.17 8.20 17.95
C VAL A 36 -12.35 9.17 18.12
N ALA A 37 -13.56 8.76 17.74
CA ALA A 37 -14.79 9.54 17.87
C ALA A 37 -15.04 10.03 19.30
N ARG A 38 -14.80 9.18 20.31
CA ARG A 38 -14.99 9.55 21.73
C ARG A 38 -14.11 10.71 22.16
N ARG A 39 -12.91 10.83 21.57
CA ARG A 39 -11.95 11.91 21.86
C ARG A 39 -12.09 13.08 20.90
N LYS A 40 -12.54 12.82 19.66
CA LYS A 40 -12.66 13.79 18.57
C LYS A 40 -13.97 13.56 17.79
N PRO A 41 -15.12 14.02 18.32
CA PRO A 41 -16.44 13.74 17.76
C PRO A 41 -16.60 14.17 16.29
N VAL A 42 -16.01 15.30 15.92
CA VAL A 42 -16.03 15.87 14.55
C VAL A 42 -15.39 14.94 13.50
N ILE A 43 -14.50 14.03 13.93
CA ILE A 43 -13.82 13.08 13.04
C ILE A 43 -14.73 11.89 12.71
N SER A 44 -15.63 11.52 13.61
CA SER A 44 -16.57 10.41 13.42
C SER A 44 -17.61 10.66 12.33
N ALA A 45 -17.94 11.93 12.08
CA ALA A 45 -18.81 12.35 10.99
C ALA A 45 -18.11 12.29 9.61
N ARG A 46 -16.79 12.07 9.57
CA ARG A 46 -16.05 11.97 8.30
C ARG A 46 -16.06 10.53 7.79
N ARG A 47 -16.12 10.38 6.46
CA ARG A 47 -16.08 9.07 5.78
C ARG A 47 -14.78 8.28 6.03
N ARG A 48 -13.62 8.96 6.15
CA ARG A 48 -12.28 8.34 6.26
C ARG A 48 -11.57 8.77 7.55
N LEU A 49 -11.03 7.78 8.28
CA LEU A 49 -10.20 8.01 9.47
C LEU A 49 -8.77 8.28 9.00
N ASN A 50 -8.17 9.40 9.43
CA ASN A 50 -6.78 9.71 9.10
C ASN A 50 -5.84 9.22 10.21
N GLY A 51 -4.73 8.57 9.83
CA GLY A 51 -3.70 8.06 10.74
C GLY A 51 -3.18 9.08 11.77
N ARG A 52 -3.16 10.38 11.45
CA ARG A 52 -2.70 11.44 12.38
C ARG A 52 -3.52 11.60 13.66
N TYR A 53 -4.71 11.00 13.70
CA TYR A 53 -5.64 11.13 14.83
C TYR A 53 -5.56 9.98 15.82
N LEU A 54 -4.85 8.90 15.45
CA LEU A 54 -4.65 7.76 16.32
C LEU A 54 -3.66 8.13 17.42
N ASN A 55 -3.98 7.74 18.65
CA ASN A 55 -3.02 7.75 19.77
C ASN A 55 -2.22 6.44 19.80
N GLN A 56 -1.29 6.33 20.75
CA GLN A 56 -0.41 5.15 20.85
C GLN A 56 -1.19 3.84 21.05
N GLY A 57 -2.17 3.79 21.96
CA GLY A 57 -2.98 2.58 22.20
C GLY A 57 -3.85 2.18 20.99
N GLU A 58 -4.32 3.14 20.19
CA GLU A 58 -5.05 2.84 18.94
C GLU A 58 -4.10 2.33 17.84
N ILE A 59 -2.86 2.79 17.80
CA ILE A 59 -1.82 2.27 16.91
C ILE A 59 -1.47 0.83 17.31
N GLU A 60 -1.25 0.57 18.59
CA GLU A 60 -0.98 -0.77 19.12
C GLU A 60 -2.11 -1.74 18.78
N LYS A 61 -3.37 -1.32 19.01
CA LYS A 61 -4.55 -2.10 18.61
C LYS A 61 -4.58 -2.42 17.11
N LEU A 62 -4.23 -1.46 16.25
CA LEU A 62 -4.13 -1.68 14.80
C LEU A 62 -3.05 -2.72 14.49
N VAL A 63 -1.86 -2.58 15.07
CA VAL A 63 -0.71 -3.47 14.87
C VAL A 63 -1.02 -4.90 15.31
N GLU A 64 -1.64 -5.08 16.48
CA GLU A 64 -2.00 -6.40 17.00
C GLU A 64 -3.02 -7.12 16.11
N ASN A 65 -3.97 -6.38 15.52
CA ASN A 65 -5.09 -6.94 14.78
C ASN A 65 -4.87 -6.98 13.26
N THR A 66 -3.70 -6.56 12.77
CA THR A 66 -3.38 -6.58 11.33
C THR A 66 -2.02 -7.21 11.08
N SER A 67 -1.84 -7.79 9.90
CA SER A 67 -0.52 -8.04 9.33
C SER A 67 -0.27 -6.94 8.31
N PHE A 68 0.81 -6.19 8.44
CA PHE A 68 1.06 -5.05 7.58
C PHE A 68 2.53 -4.88 7.24
N SER A 69 2.79 -4.21 6.12
CA SER A 69 4.12 -3.74 5.72
C SER A 69 4.02 -2.30 5.22
N VAL A 70 5.11 -1.56 5.37
CA VAL A 70 5.24 -0.18 4.89
C VAL A 70 6.49 -0.08 4.03
N GLY A 71 6.32 0.29 2.76
CA GLY A 71 7.43 0.60 1.85
C GLY A 71 7.64 2.11 1.72
N LEU A 72 8.88 2.56 1.60
CA LEU A 72 9.23 3.96 1.33
C LEU A 72 9.99 4.09 0.01
N LEU A 73 9.40 4.82 -0.94
CA LEU A 73 10.06 5.26 -2.17
C LEU A 73 10.54 6.72 -2.03
N ARG A 74 11.86 6.92 -1.95
CA ARG A 74 12.48 8.26 -1.95
C ARG A 74 12.68 8.79 -3.38
N ALA A 75 12.72 10.11 -3.51
CA ALA A 75 12.94 10.79 -4.79
C ALA A 75 14.23 10.37 -5.53
N PRO A 76 15.40 10.24 -4.88
CA PRO A 76 16.62 9.84 -5.58
C PRO A 76 16.54 8.42 -6.17
N VAL A 77 15.91 7.49 -5.44
CA VAL A 77 15.71 6.10 -5.87
C VAL A 77 14.80 6.06 -7.10
N TYR A 78 13.65 6.73 -7.04
CA TYR A 78 12.73 6.83 -8.17
C TYR A 78 13.38 7.45 -9.41
N ALA A 79 14.09 8.57 -9.23
CA ALA A 79 14.77 9.25 -10.33
C ALA A 79 15.83 8.35 -10.98
N SER A 80 16.57 7.57 -10.19
CA SER A 80 17.53 6.59 -10.70
C SER A 80 16.84 5.54 -11.58
N CYS A 81 15.78 4.90 -11.08
CA CYS A 81 15.06 3.88 -11.83
C CYS A 81 14.45 4.46 -13.12
N LEU A 82 13.81 5.63 -13.08
CA LEU A 82 13.22 6.21 -14.29
C LEU A 82 14.24 6.54 -15.37
N ARG A 83 15.47 6.96 -15.00
CA ARG A 83 16.52 7.21 -16.00
C ARG A 83 16.88 5.92 -16.76
N ASN A 84 16.97 4.81 -16.05
CA ASN A 84 17.38 3.52 -16.61
C ASN A 84 16.27 2.83 -17.43
N PHE A 85 15.00 3.14 -17.15
CA PHE A 85 13.85 2.48 -17.77
C PHE A 85 12.92 3.43 -18.53
N ARG A 86 13.42 4.60 -18.97
CA ARG A 86 12.62 5.62 -19.65
C ARG A 86 11.91 5.14 -20.92
N SER A 87 12.43 4.09 -21.58
CA SER A 87 11.89 3.52 -22.81
C SER A 87 10.76 2.53 -22.58
N LEU A 88 10.52 2.08 -21.34
CA LEU A 88 9.40 1.19 -21.05
C LEU A 88 8.08 1.93 -21.21
N HIS A 89 7.06 1.22 -21.69
CA HIS A 89 5.68 1.72 -21.64
C HIS A 89 5.26 1.95 -20.19
N ASP A 90 4.78 3.16 -19.88
CA ASP A 90 4.33 3.59 -18.54
C ASP A 90 5.31 3.26 -17.39
N PRO A 91 6.55 3.79 -17.43
CA PRO A 91 7.60 3.40 -16.50
C PRO A 91 7.26 3.78 -15.06
N LYS A 92 6.49 4.86 -14.85
CA LYS A 92 6.01 5.29 -13.52
C LYS A 92 5.10 4.26 -12.88
N VAL A 93 4.18 3.68 -13.66
CA VAL A 93 3.25 2.64 -13.18
C VAL A 93 4.02 1.37 -12.84
N ARG A 94 5.01 1.00 -13.67
CA ARG A 94 5.87 -0.16 -13.41
C ARG A 94 6.75 0.00 -12.17
N VAL A 95 7.27 1.22 -11.91
CA VAL A 95 7.97 1.51 -10.64
C VAL A 95 7.00 1.36 -9.46
N LEU A 96 5.80 1.93 -9.55
CA LEU A 96 4.79 1.79 -8.50
C LEU A 96 4.41 0.31 -8.26
N ALA A 97 4.21 -0.47 -9.32
CA ALA A 97 3.95 -1.91 -9.23
C ALA A 97 5.09 -2.65 -8.53
N SER A 98 6.34 -2.32 -8.87
CA SER A 98 7.54 -2.91 -8.26
C SER A 98 7.66 -2.58 -6.77
N VAL A 99 7.35 -1.34 -6.39
CA VAL A 99 7.32 -0.91 -4.97
C VAL A 99 6.20 -1.61 -4.20
N ILE A 100 5.01 -1.73 -4.79
CA ILE A 100 3.89 -2.45 -4.17
C ILE A 100 4.23 -3.93 -4.00
N PHE A 101 4.77 -4.58 -5.03
CA PHE A 101 5.25 -5.96 -4.97
C PHE A 101 6.30 -6.16 -3.87
N LEU A 102 7.30 -5.26 -3.79
CA LEU A 102 8.33 -5.29 -2.77
C LEU A 102 7.79 -5.08 -1.36
N THR A 103 6.73 -4.28 -1.19
CA THR A 103 6.06 -4.12 0.11
C THR A 103 5.21 -5.34 0.47
N LEU A 104 4.58 -5.96 -0.53
CA LEU A 104 3.73 -7.15 -0.38
C LEU A 104 4.51 -8.39 0.03
N LYS A 105 5.71 -8.62 -0.54
CA LYS A 105 6.49 -9.85 -0.30
C LYS A 105 6.91 -10.05 1.16
N ASP A 106 6.90 -8.97 1.95
CA ASP A 106 7.22 -9.01 3.39
C ASP A 106 6.08 -9.64 4.21
N LEU A 107 4.95 -9.99 3.57
CA LEU A 107 3.77 -10.56 4.21
C LEU A 107 3.48 -11.98 3.73
N PRO A 108 2.90 -12.84 4.60
CA PRO A 108 2.47 -14.19 4.21
C PRO A 108 1.21 -14.11 3.34
N ILE A 109 1.42 -14.19 2.02
CA ILE A 109 0.38 -14.24 0.99
C ILE A 109 0.13 -15.69 0.58
N ARG A 110 -1.14 -16.10 0.54
CA ARG A 110 -1.58 -17.43 0.06
C ARG A 110 -2.35 -17.29 -1.25
N GLU A 111 -2.46 -18.34 -2.05
CA GLU A 111 -3.10 -18.30 -3.38
C GLU A 111 -4.57 -17.87 -3.36
N GLU A 112 -5.29 -18.13 -2.27
CA GLU A 112 -6.69 -17.71 -2.09
C GLU A 112 -6.85 -16.26 -1.57
N ASP A 113 -5.76 -15.51 -1.47
CA ASP A 113 -5.80 -14.11 -1.08
C ASP A 113 -6.05 -13.18 -2.28
N VAL A 114 -6.83 -12.13 -2.06
CA VAL A 114 -7.16 -11.11 -3.06
C VAL A 114 -6.50 -9.80 -2.66
N ILE A 115 -5.90 -9.09 -3.60
CA ILE A 115 -5.22 -7.81 -3.37
C ILE A 115 -6.06 -6.69 -3.98
N LEU A 116 -6.55 -5.78 -3.14
CA LEU A 116 -7.27 -4.60 -3.57
C LEU A 116 -6.38 -3.36 -3.48
N VAL A 117 -6.24 -2.63 -4.58
CA VAL A 117 -5.44 -1.39 -4.65
C VAL A 117 -6.38 -0.17 -4.70
N ASP A 118 -6.17 0.84 -3.84
CA ASP A 118 -6.99 2.05 -3.84
C ASP A 118 -6.92 2.77 -5.20
N LYS A 119 -8.06 3.32 -5.62
CA LYS A 119 -8.22 3.96 -6.93
C LYS A 119 -7.66 5.38 -6.92
N ASP A 120 -6.35 5.50 -7.13
CA ASP A 120 -5.64 6.79 -7.16
C ASP A 120 -5.44 7.41 -8.56
N TYR A 121 -5.62 6.59 -9.61
CA TYR A 121 -5.39 6.96 -11.01
C TYR A 121 -6.63 6.67 -11.88
N ASP A 122 -6.56 7.05 -13.16
CA ASP A 122 -7.58 6.66 -14.14
C ASP A 122 -7.71 5.14 -14.26
N TYR A 123 -8.85 4.67 -14.75
CA TYR A 123 -9.19 3.25 -14.71
C TYR A 123 -8.21 2.39 -15.51
N ASP A 124 -7.73 2.89 -16.65
CA ASP A 124 -6.79 2.15 -17.51
C ASP A 124 -5.42 2.01 -16.84
N LYS A 125 -4.87 3.08 -16.22
CA LYS A 125 -3.63 2.96 -15.43
C LYS A 125 -3.83 2.07 -14.22
N MET A 126 -4.99 2.11 -13.56
CA MET A 126 -5.27 1.23 -12.43
C MET A 126 -5.32 -0.24 -12.86
N ARG A 127 -5.96 -0.57 -13.99
CA ARG A 127 -5.93 -1.92 -14.56
C ARG A 127 -4.52 -2.35 -14.93
N PHE A 128 -3.75 -1.46 -15.56
CA PHE A 128 -2.37 -1.74 -15.92
C PHE A 128 -1.47 -1.95 -14.69
N LEU A 129 -1.68 -1.16 -13.63
CA LEU A 129 -1.01 -1.33 -12.34
C LEU A 129 -1.32 -2.69 -11.71
N CYS A 130 -2.60 -3.04 -11.61
CA CYS A 130 -3.03 -4.32 -11.01
C CYS A 130 -2.47 -5.51 -11.81
N SER A 131 -2.56 -5.47 -13.14
CA SER A 131 -1.96 -6.47 -14.03
C SER A 131 -0.43 -6.58 -13.83
N SER A 132 0.26 -5.45 -13.70
CA SER A 132 1.71 -5.42 -13.47
C SER A 132 2.10 -6.04 -12.12
N ILE A 133 1.32 -5.79 -11.06
CA ILE A 133 1.54 -6.41 -9.75
C ILE A 133 1.29 -7.92 -9.84
N GLY A 134 0.18 -8.35 -10.46
CA GLY A 134 -0.14 -9.77 -10.66
C GLY A 134 0.93 -10.51 -11.49
N PHE A 135 1.49 -9.85 -12.51
CA PHE A 135 2.61 -10.37 -13.27
C PHE A 135 3.86 -10.60 -12.40
N LEU A 136 4.23 -9.62 -11.56
CA LEU A 136 5.39 -9.75 -10.68
C LEU A 136 5.20 -10.87 -9.64
N LEU A 137 4.02 -10.98 -9.05
CA LEU A 137 3.68 -12.06 -8.12
C LEU A 137 3.81 -13.44 -8.77
N ARG A 138 3.30 -13.60 -9.99
CA ARG A 138 3.42 -14.85 -10.75
C ARG A 138 4.88 -15.16 -11.10
N LYS A 139 5.62 -14.18 -11.61
CA LYS A 139 6.98 -14.35 -12.12
C LYS A 139 8.00 -14.62 -11.02
N PHE A 140 7.87 -13.98 -9.86
CA PHE A 140 8.88 -14.04 -8.80
C PHE A 140 8.48 -14.85 -7.58
N GLU A 141 7.18 -14.99 -7.29
CA GLU A 141 6.67 -15.77 -6.14
C GLU A 141 5.95 -17.05 -6.58
N GLY A 142 5.73 -17.27 -7.89
CA GLY A 142 4.97 -18.40 -8.40
C GLY A 142 3.47 -18.34 -8.10
N LYS A 143 2.96 -17.21 -7.58
CA LYS A 143 1.58 -17.07 -7.09
C LYS A 143 0.68 -16.44 -8.14
N ASN A 144 -0.45 -17.09 -8.43
CA ASN A 144 -1.48 -16.55 -9.32
C ASN A 144 -2.63 -15.95 -8.50
N LEU A 145 -2.48 -14.67 -8.11
CA LEU A 145 -3.41 -13.97 -7.23
C LEU A 145 -4.28 -13.00 -8.01
N ASP A 146 -5.52 -12.83 -7.56
CA ASP A 146 -6.40 -11.77 -8.06
C ASP A 146 -5.94 -10.42 -7.48
N VAL A 147 -5.56 -9.52 -8.39
CA VAL A 147 -5.23 -8.12 -8.05
C VAL A 147 -6.24 -7.22 -8.74
N GLU A 148 -6.99 -6.49 -7.94
CA GLU A 148 -8.13 -5.70 -8.42
C GLU A 148 -8.07 -4.26 -7.93
N VAL A 149 -8.80 -3.40 -8.66
CA VAL A 149 -9.03 -2.02 -8.25
C VAL A 149 -10.08 -2.02 -7.14
N GLY A 150 -9.68 -1.60 -5.94
CA GLY A 150 -10.59 -1.47 -4.83
C GLY A 150 -11.19 -0.08 -4.71
N THR A 151 -12.04 0.08 -3.69
CA THR A 151 -12.59 1.38 -3.29
C THR A 151 -12.15 1.69 -1.88
N SER A 152 -11.99 2.98 -1.57
CA SER A 152 -11.67 3.46 -0.22
C SER A 152 -12.73 3.12 0.85
N TYR A 153 -13.87 2.55 0.48
CA TYR A 153 -14.86 2.00 1.41
C TYR A 153 -14.47 0.61 1.95
N ASN A 154 -13.55 -0.10 1.30
CA ASN A 154 -13.08 -1.39 1.78
C ASN A 154 -12.23 -1.21 3.04
N GLU A 155 -12.51 -2.02 4.07
CA GLU A 155 -11.80 -1.97 5.35
C GLU A 155 -10.27 -2.12 5.18
N SER A 156 -9.83 -3.09 4.38
CA SER A 156 -8.40 -3.34 4.19
C SER A 156 -7.69 -2.15 3.55
N ILE A 157 -8.34 -1.46 2.60
CA ILE A 157 -7.80 -0.24 1.97
C ILE A 157 -7.75 0.91 2.98
N GLY A 158 -8.84 1.13 3.74
CA GLY A 158 -8.85 2.18 4.77
C GLY A 158 -7.79 1.97 5.85
N LEU A 159 -7.48 0.71 6.20
CA LEU A 159 -6.38 0.40 7.10
C LEU A 159 -5.01 0.59 6.44
N ALA A 160 -4.87 0.25 5.15
CA ALA A 160 -3.64 0.48 4.38
C ALA A 160 -3.29 1.98 4.29
N ASP A 161 -4.29 2.86 4.11
CA ASP A 161 -4.13 4.32 4.19
C ASP A 161 -3.52 4.76 5.52
N ILE A 162 -4.12 4.27 6.61
CA ILE A 162 -3.69 4.59 7.97
C ILE A 162 -2.24 4.13 8.17
N VAL A 163 -1.93 2.90 7.76
CA VAL A 163 -0.57 2.33 7.87
C VAL A 163 0.45 3.12 7.06
N ALA A 164 0.16 3.45 5.80
CA ALA A 164 1.02 4.29 4.97
C ALA A 164 1.25 5.67 5.62
N LYS A 165 0.18 6.25 6.19
CA LYS A 165 0.24 7.55 6.86
C LYS A 165 1.04 7.50 8.16
N LEU A 166 0.91 6.45 8.95
CA LEU A 166 1.68 6.25 10.18
C LEU A 166 3.18 6.06 9.85
N GLY A 167 3.50 5.36 8.75
CA GLY A 167 4.85 5.29 8.21
C GLY A 167 5.41 6.68 7.87
N ARG A 168 4.64 7.52 7.18
CA ARG A 168 5.02 8.92 6.88
C ARG A 168 5.23 9.77 8.13
N LEU A 169 4.49 9.50 9.20
CA LEU A 169 4.62 10.22 10.48
C LEU A 169 5.75 9.67 11.37
N GLY A 170 6.50 8.65 10.92
CA GLY A 170 7.55 8.00 11.70
C GLY A 170 7.02 7.18 12.88
N LYS A 171 5.74 6.77 12.84
CA LYS A 171 5.09 5.96 13.88
C LYS A 171 5.16 4.46 13.61
N LEU A 172 5.39 4.06 12.36
CA LEU A 172 5.67 2.69 11.96
C LEU A 172 6.96 2.69 11.13
N GLN A 173 7.77 1.64 11.30
CA GLN A 173 8.99 1.45 10.52
C GLN A 173 8.61 1.22 9.04
N ALA A 174 9.33 1.88 8.14
CA ALA A 174 9.18 1.69 6.71
C ALA A 174 10.45 1.08 6.11
N SER A 175 10.28 0.03 5.31
CA SER A 175 11.34 -0.56 4.51
C SER A 175 11.67 0.38 3.36
N GLU A 176 12.88 0.95 3.37
CA GLU A 176 13.33 1.82 2.28
C GLU A 176 13.63 1.01 1.02
N MET A 177 13.09 1.48 -0.11
CA MET A 177 13.30 0.83 -1.39
C MET A 177 14.74 1.03 -1.87
N ASN A 178 15.43 -0.07 -2.14
CA ASN A 178 16.77 -0.06 -2.72
C ASN A 178 16.69 0.02 -4.26
N PRO A 179 17.49 0.88 -4.92
CA PRO A 179 17.55 0.97 -6.38
C PRO A 179 17.75 -0.39 -7.06
N ASN A 180 18.77 -1.15 -6.67
CA ASN A 180 19.11 -2.44 -7.31
C ASN A 180 17.95 -3.45 -7.22
N SER A 181 17.26 -3.46 -6.08
CA SER A 181 16.06 -4.29 -5.93
C SER A 181 14.99 -3.86 -6.92
N LEU A 182 14.71 -2.56 -7.05
CA LEU A 182 13.72 -2.07 -8.01
C LEU A 182 14.12 -2.34 -9.46
N GLU A 183 15.39 -2.16 -9.82
CA GLU A 183 15.86 -2.42 -11.18
C GLU A 183 15.65 -3.87 -11.60
N LYS A 184 15.89 -4.84 -10.70
CA LYS A 184 15.61 -6.26 -10.94
C LYS A 184 14.17 -6.50 -11.40
N TYR A 185 13.18 -5.87 -10.75
CA TYR A 185 11.77 -6.04 -11.08
C TYR A 185 11.34 -5.21 -12.28
N MET A 186 11.93 -4.02 -12.45
CA MET A 186 11.69 -3.15 -13.60
C MET A 186 12.15 -3.79 -14.91
N SER A 187 13.31 -4.48 -14.91
CA SER A 187 13.83 -5.23 -16.07
C SER A 187 12.98 -6.46 -16.43
N ALA A 188 12.02 -6.83 -15.59
CA ALA A 188 11.18 -7.99 -15.84
C ALA A 188 10.05 -7.71 -16.84
N PHE A 189 9.81 -6.44 -17.12
CA PHE A 189 8.73 -5.87 -17.93
C PHE A 189 9.18 -5.53 -19.35
#